data_AF-A0A7C6ULZ8-F1
#
_entry.id   AF-A0A7C6ULZ8-F1
#
_cell.length_a   1.000
_cell.length_b   1.000
_cell.length_c   1.000
_cell.angle_alpha   90.00
_cell.angle_beta   90.00
_cell.angle_gamma   90.00
#
_symmetry.space_group_name_H-M   'P 1'
#
loop_
_entity.id
_entity.type
_entity.pdbx_description
1 polymer ?
#
loop_
_entity_poly.entity_id
_entity_poly.type
_entity_poly.pdbx_seq_one_letter_code
_entity_poly.pdbx_strand_id
1 'polypeptide(L)'
;MNKVKTLEFKDGSLIFLDQRKIPSQVSFFKCKGYRDVEYAIKDMVVRGAPAIGVAGAYGMVLAAREYNHLPKEEFIKAIMKSADVLGNARPTAVNLMWAISRMKKVINENINHSNDKIYDALLKEAKTIEDEDIQTNRSMAKYGNTIVPNGATILTHCNAGALATVDYGTALGVIREAHYSGKNIKVYADETRPRLQGAKLTCWELIQEGISTTLIPDTVSAV
;
A
#
# COMPACT_ATOMS: atom_id res chain seq x y z
N MET A 1 -8.13 -8.35 -17.86
CA MET A 1 -6.70 -8.45 -17.50
C MET A 1 -6.59 -9.13 -16.14
N ASN A 2 -5.57 -9.97 -15.88
CA ASN A 2 -5.37 -10.54 -14.54
C ASN A 2 -5.16 -9.41 -13.52
N LYS A 3 -5.78 -9.55 -12.33
CA LYS A 3 -5.69 -8.56 -11.26
C LYS A 3 -4.23 -8.36 -10.82
N VAL A 4 -3.70 -7.15 -11.01
CA VAL A 4 -2.34 -6.79 -10.57
C VAL A 4 -2.40 -6.38 -9.10
N LYS A 5 -1.64 -7.07 -8.25
CA LYS A 5 -1.50 -6.71 -6.83
C LYS A 5 -0.44 -5.62 -6.65
N THR A 6 -0.69 -4.67 -5.75
CA THR A 6 0.26 -3.62 -5.40
C THR A 6 1.49 -4.18 -4.71
N LEU A 7 1.26 -5.13 -3.80
CA LEU A 7 2.29 -5.85 -3.08
C LEU A 7 1.87 -7.31 -2.88
N GLU A 8 2.85 -8.20 -2.72
CA GLU A 8 2.64 -9.59 -2.37
C GLU A 8 3.84 -10.12 -1.57
N PHE A 9 3.58 -10.73 -0.42
CA PHE A 9 4.61 -11.45 0.33
C PHE A 9 4.59 -12.93 -0.04
N LYS A 10 5.65 -13.40 -0.73
CA LYS A 10 5.73 -14.77 -1.26
C LYS A 10 7.15 -15.30 -1.21
N ASP A 11 7.29 -16.57 -0.82
CA ASP A 11 8.58 -17.27 -0.73
C ASP A 11 9.62 -16.47 0.08
N GLY A 12 9.13 -15.87 1.17
CA GLY A 12 9.92 -15.01 2.05
C GLY A 12 10.45 -13.73 1.38
N SER A 13 9.87 -13.27 0.28
CA SER A 13 10.23 -12.00 -0.33
C SER A 13 9.00 -11.13 -0.43
N LEU A 14 9.18 -9.82 -0.27
CA LEU A 14 8.12 -8.86 -0.55
C LEU A 14 8.29 -8.38 -1.99
N ILE A 15 7.23 -8.49 -2.80
CA ILE A 15 7.24 -8.15 -4.21
C ILE A 15 6.30 -6.98 -4.41
N PHE A 16 6.78 -5.89 -5.00
CA PHE A 16 5.97 -4.73 -5.35
C PHE A 16 5.74 -4.67 -6.86
N LEU A 17 4.57 -4.19 -7.27
CA LEU A 17 4.43 -3.58 -8.59
C LEU A 17 5.28 -2.30 -8.61
N ASP A 18 6.19 -2.17 -9.58
CA ASP A 18 7.03 -0.96 -9.71
C ASP A 18 6.22 0.19 -10.31
N GLN A 19 5.59 0.98 -9.44
CA GLN A 19 4.68 2.06 -9.83
C GLN A 19 5.38 3.20 -10.57
N ARG A 20 6.72 3.29 -10.51
CA ARG A 20 7.49 4.31 -11.23
C ARG A 20 7.44 4.13 -12.75
N LYS A 21 7.20 2.90 -13.19
CA LYS A 21 7.19 2.49 -14.61
C LYS A 21 5.79 2.45 -15.22
N ILE A 22 4.76 2.54 -14.40
CA ILE A 22 3.37 2.68 -14.85
C ILE A 22 3.19 4.11 -15.41
N PRO A 23 2.53 4.30 -16.57
CA PRO A 23 1.74 3.31 -17.32
C PRO A 23 2.51 2.54 -18.41
N SER A 24 3.75 2.91 -18.71
CA SER A 24 4.51 2.40 -19.86
C SER A 24 4.88 0.92 -19.75
N GLN A 25 5.11 0.42 -18.54
CA GLN A 25 5.53 -0.96 -18.31
C GLN A 25 5.04 -1.49 -16.96
N VAL A 26 4.42 -2.67 -16.97
CA VAL A 26 4.17 -3.48 -15.78
C VAL A 26 5.44 -4.27 -15.47
N SER A 27 6.06 -4.01 -14.33
CA SER A 27 7.22 -4.77 -13.84
C SER A 27 7.21 -4.86 -12.32
N PHE A 28 7.98 -5.79 -11.76
CA PHE A 28 7.97 -6.07 -10.32
C PHE A 28 9.34 -5.83 -9.70
N PHE A 29 9.33 -5.30 -8.48
CA PHE A 29 10.51 -5.07 -7.66
C PHE A 29 10.50 -6.03 -6.47
N LYS A 30 11.52 -6.90 -6.37
CA LYS A 30 11.61 -7.94 -5.34
C LYS A 30 12.54 -7.51 -4.21
N CYS A 31 12.00 -7.39 -3.01
CA CYS A 31 12.72 -7.12 -1.78
C CYS A 31 13.07 -8.43 -1.06
N LYS A 32 14.36 -8.68 -0.85
CA LYS A 32 14.88 -9.83 -0.09
C LYS A 32 15.19 -9.46 1.36
N GLY A 33 15.52 -8.19 1.62
CA GLY A 33 15.79 -7.65 2.94
C GLY A 33 15.02 -6.37 3.23
N TYR A 34 15.05 -5.93 4.50
CA TYR A 34 14.34 -4.73 4.92
C TYR A 34 14.91 -3.44 4.30
N ARG A 35 16.19 -3.45 3.89
CA ARG A 35 16.83 -2.33 3.18
C ARG A 35 16.26 -2.14 1.78
N ASP A 36 15.89 -3.22 1.09
CA ASP A 36 15.19 -3.13 -0.19
C ASP A 36 13.79 -2.51 -0.02
N VAL A 37 13.15 -2.77 1.11
CA VAL A 37 11.83 -2.19 1.45
C VAL A 37 11.96 -0.70 1.80
N GLU A 38 12.98 -0.31 2.57
CA GLU A 38 13.30 1.10 2.82
C GLU A 38 13.49 1.85 1.50
N TYR A 39 14.31 1.30 0.60
CA TYR A 39 14.53 1.86 -0.73
C TYR A 39 13.22 1.95 -1.52
N ALA A 40 12.42 0.88 -1.53
CA ALA A 40 11.15 0.84 -2.25
C ALA A 40 10.16 1.91 -1.77
N ILE A 41 10.11 2.18 -0.47
CA ILE A 41 9.26 3.23 0.12
C ILE A 41 9.81 4.62 -0.23
N LYS A 42 11.12 4.82 -0.05
CA LYS A 42 11.80 6.11 -0.25
C LYS A 42 11.77 6.57 -1.70
N ASP A 43 12.05 5.65 -2.63
CA ASP A 43 12.10 5.92 -4.06
C ASP A 43 10.72 5.80 -4.74
N MET A 44 9.67 5.54 -3.97
CA MET A 44 8.29 5.39 -4.45
C MET A 44 8.10 4.27 -5.49
N VAL A 45 8.84 3.17 -5.35
CA VAL A 45 8.47 1.89 -5.97
C VAL A 45 7.07 1.50 -5.49
N VAL A 46 6.84 1.64 -4.17
CA VAL A 46 5.53 1.55 -3.52
C VAL A 46 5.16 2.91 -2.93
N ARG A 47 3.88 3.25 -3.02
CA ARG A 47 3.34 4.52 -2.55
C ARG A 47 1.86 4.39 -2.17
N GLY A 48 1.34 5.43 -1.53
CA GLY A 48 0.04 5.40 -0.88
C GLY A 48 0.18 5.01 0.59
N ALA A 49 -0.54 5.72 1.46
CA ALA A 49 -0.29 5.61 2.90
C ALA A 49 -0.54 4.18 3.41
N PRO A 50 -1.63 3.50 3.06
CA PRO A 50 -1.86 2.13 3.53
C PRO A 50 -0.85 1.12 2.97
N ALA A 51 -0.53 1.18 1.66
CA ALA A 51 0.46 0.29 1.05
C ALA A 51 1.85 0.44 1.69
N ILE A 52 2.27 1.67 2.01
CA ILE A 52 3.53 1.92 2.73
C ILE A 52 3.49 1.38 4.16
N GLY A 53 2.34 1.47 4.85
CA GLY A 53 2.17 0.87 6.18
C GLY A 53 2.41 -0.63 6.17
N VAL A 54 1.74 -1.34 5.26
CA VAL A 54 1.89 -2.79 5.08
C VAL A 54 3.31 -3.15 4.63
N ALA A 55 3.92 -2.35 3.74
CA ALA A 55 5.32 -2.51 3.36
C ALA A 55 6.26 -2.43 4.57
N GLY A 56 6.07 -1.44 5.45
CA GLY A 56 6.84 -1.30 6.68
C GLY A 56 6.71 -2.51 7.62
N ALA A 57 5.50 -3.06 7.75
CA ALA A 57 5.25 -4.25 8.55
C ALA A 57 6.01 -5.47 7.98
N TYR A 58 5.94 -5.72 6.68
CA TYR A 58 6.73 -6.78 6.05
C TYR A 58 8.23 -6.51 6.07
N GLY A 59 8.66 -5.25 6.04
CA GLY A 59 10.06 -4.86 6.25
C GLY A 59 10.58 -5.33 7.60
N MET A 60 9.80 -5.19 8.66
CA MET A 60 10.12 -5.72 10.00
C MET A 60 10.26 -7.24 10.01
N VAL A 61 9.37 -7.95 9.29
CA VAL A 61 9.44 -9.42 9.13
C VAL A 61 10.73 -9.84 8.44
N LEU A 62 11.11 -9.15 7.36
CA LEU A 62 12.35 -9.40 6.63
C LEU A 62 13.59 -9.14 7.50
N ALA A 63 13.57 -8.09 8.33
CA ALA A 63 14.63 -7.82 9.30
C ALA A 63 14.75 -8.92 10.35
N ALA A 64 13.62 -9.36 10.93
CA ALA A 64 13.61 -10.46 11.89
C ALA A 64 14.20 -11.74 11.28
N ARG A 65 13.85 -12.06 10.04
CA ARG A 65 14.44 -13.20 9.34
C ARG A 65 15.96 -13.06 9.15
N GLU A 66 16.42 -11.89 8.70
CA GLU A 66 17.85 -11.59 8.47
C GLU A 66 18.68 -11.86 9.74
N TYR A 67 18.15 -11.46 10.90
CA TYR A 67 18.86 -11.52 12.18
C TYR A 67 18.53 -12.73 13.05
N ASN A 68 17.69 -13.66 12.59
CA ASN A 68 17.15 -14.75 13.42
C ASN A 68 18.22 -15.64 14.07
N HIS A 69 19.39 -15.74 13.43
CA HIS A 69 20.55 -16.51 13.86
C HIS A 69 21.32 -15.88 15.04
N LEU A 70 21.06 -14.61 15.37
CA LEU A 70 21.77 -13.90 16.43
C LEU A 70 21.29 -14.34 17.83
N PRO A 71 22.13 -14.20 18.86
CA PRO A 71 21.71 -14.27 20.25
C PRO A 71 20.53 -13.33 20.53
N LYS A 72 19.67 -13.71 21.48
CA LYS A 72 18.39 -13.04 21.75
C LYS A 72 18.49 -11.52 21.85
N GLU A 73 19.42 -11.02 22.66
CA GLU A 73 19.59 -9.58 22.89
C GLU A 73 20.03 -8.83 21.63
N GLU A 74 20.95 -9.41 20.86
CA GLU A 74 21.43 -8.85 19.60
C GLU A 74 20.36 -8.87 18.51
N PHE A 75 19.58 -9.95 18.43
CA PHE A 75 18.41 -10.07 17.56
C PHE A 75 17.43 -8.92 17.81
N ILE A 76 17.02 -8.70 19.07
CA ILE A 76 16.09 -7.63 19.43
C ILE A 76 16.67 -6.25 19.11
N LYS A 77 17.95 -6.02 19.42
CA LYS A 77 18.62 -4.74 19.10
C LYS A 77 18.65 -4.49 17.59
N ALA A 78 18.93 -5.51 16.79
CA ALA A 78 19.02 -5.41 15.34
C ALA A 78 17.66 -5.15 14.67
N ILE A 79 16.59 -5.84 15.10
CA ILE A 79 15.24 -5.59 14.56
C ILE A 79 14.72 -4.20 14.97
N MET A 80 14.99 -3.74 16.19
CA MET A 80 14.59 -2.40 16.64
C MET A 80 15.31 -1.30 15.85
N LYS A 81 16.60 -1.47 15.58
CA LYS A 81 17.35 -0.56 14.68
C LYS A 81 16.80 -0.56 13.26
N SER A 82 16.36 -1.72 12.76
CA SER A 82 15.76 -1.85 11.43
C SER A 82 14.41 -1.12 11.36
N ALA A 83 13.64 -1.13 12.45
CA ALA A 83 12.41 -0.35 12.57
C ALA A 83 12.65 1.15 12.39
N ASP A 84 13.75 1.67 12.94
CA ASP A 84 14.10 3.09 12.79
C ASP A 84 14.56 3.42 11.37
N VAL A 85 15.30 2.52 10.72
CA VAL A 85 15.64 2.66 9.29
C VAL A 85 14.38 2.71 8.42
N LEU A 86 13.44 1.78 8.63
CA LEU A 86 12.18 1.75 7.88
C LEU A 86 11.33 3.00 8.16
N GLY A 87 11.22 3.44 9.41
CA GLY A 87 10.43 4.61 9.79
C GLY A 87 10.96 5.91 9.19
N ASN A 88 12.28 6.00 9.02
CA ASN A 88 12.94 7.15 8.41
C ASN A 88 12.88 7.18 6.87
N ALA A 89 12.37 6.13 6.22
CA ALA A 89 12.22 6.11 4.76
C ALA A 89 11.38 7.29 4.27
N ARG A 90 10.28 7.59 4.99
CA ARG A 90 9.37 8.73 4.76
C ARG A 90 8.77 9.21 6.10
N PRO A 91 9.45 10.10 6.85
CA PRO A 91 9.09 10.45 8.23
C PRO A 91 7.67 11.03 8.42
N THR A 92 7.07 11.58 7.37
CA THR A 92 5.71 12.14 7.41
C THR A 92 4.61 11.11 7.11
N ALA A 93 4.97 9.86 6.77
CA ALA A 93 4.02 8.80 6.48
C ALA A 93 3.44 8.21 7.78
N VAL A 94 2.32 8.75 8.25
CA VAL A 94 1.68 8.32 9.51
C VAL A 94 1.36 6.82 9.52
N ASN A 95 0.84 6.26 8.43
CA ASN A 95 0.55 4.82 8.34
C ASN A 95 1.81 3.94 8.43
N LEU A 96 2.97 4.44 7.98
CA LEU A 96 4.25 3.74 8.16
C LEU A 96 4.62 3.67 9.64
N MET A 97 4.56 4.82 10.31
CA MET A 97 4.88 4.93 11.74
C MET A 97 3.90 4.14 12.60
N TRP A 98 2.60 4.16 12.27
CA TRP A 98 1.58 3.33 12.90
C TRP A 98 1.90 1.84 12.78
N ALA A 99 2.17 1.35 11.56
CA ALA A 99 2.47 -0.06 11.33
C ALA A 99 3.76 -0.47 12.06
N ILE A 100 4.82 0.32 11.98
CA ILE A 100 6.08 0.05 12.69
C ILE A 100 5.86 0.02 14.21
N SER A 101 5.07 0.95 14.76
CA SER A 101 4.76 0.99 16.19
C SER A 101 3.98 -0.26 16.63
N ARG A 102 3.03 -0.70 15.81
CA ARG A 102 2.28 -1.95 16.02
C ARG A 102 3.19 -3.17 16.01
N MET A 103 4.14 -3.24 15.08
CA MET A 103 5.14 -4.31 15.02
C MET A 103 6.10 -4.29 16.23
N LYS A 104 6.54 -3.11 16.67
CA LYS A 104 7.34 -2.94 17.90
C LYS A 104 6.58 -3.48 19.13
N LYS A 105 5.27 -3.27 19.21
CA LYS A 105 4.43 -3.83 20.27
C LYS A 105 4.43 -5.36 20.27
N VAL A 106 4.28 -5.98 19.09
CA VAL A 106 4.35 -7.45 18.95
C VAL A 106 5.67 -8.01 19.42
N ILE A 107 6.80 -7.35 19.13
CA ILE A 107 8.12 -7.74 19.64
C ILE A 107 8.12 -7.74 21.17
N ASN A 108 7.66 -6.66 21.79
CA ASN A 108 7.65 -6.51 23.24
C ASN A 108 6.76 -7.55 23.92
N GLU A 109 5.56 -7.82 23.38
CA GLU A 109 4.63 -8.83 23.89
C GLU A 109 5.19 -10.26 23.77
N ASN A 110 6.13 -10.50 22.87
CA ASN A 110 6.72 -11.81 22.62
C ASN A 110 8.20 -11.90 23.05
N ILE A 111 8.71 -10.93 23.81
CA ILE A 111 10.13 -10.78 24.11
C ILE A 111 10.76 -12.01 24.78
N ASN A 112 10.00 -12.75 25.60
CA ASN A 112 10.46 -13.92 26.33
C ASN A 112 10.43 -15.23 25.51
N HIS A 113 9.93 -15.22 24.28
CA HIS A 113 9.89 -16.41 23.41
C HIS A 113 11.19 -16.58 22.60
N SER A 114 11.34 -17.65 21.82
CA SER A 114 12.47 -17.80 20.88
C SER A 114 12.41 -16.76 19.74
N ASN A 115 13.52 -16.57 19.03
CA ASN A 115 13.55 -15.67 17.86
C ASN A 115 12.56 -16.14 16.77
N ASP A 116 12.46 -17.45 16.53
CA ASP A 116 11.50 -18.03 15.58
C ASP A 116 10.06 -17.68 15.95
N LYS A 117 9.70 -17.73 17.24
CA LYS A 117 8.35 -17.37 17.70
C LYS A 117 8.05 -15.88 17.53
N ILE A 118 9.05 -15.01 17.71
CA ILE A 118 8.90 -13.58 17.42
C ILE A 118 8.73 -13.37 15.91
N TYR A 119 9.52 -14.05 15.09
CA TYR A 119 9.39 -13.99 13.64
C TYR A 119 7.98 -14.42 13.18
N ASP A 120 7.47 -15.54 13.69
CA ASP A 120 6.13 -16.04 13.38
C ASP A 120 5.04 -15.04 13.81
N ALA A 121 5.18 -14.44 15.00
CA ALA A 121 4.26 -13.43 15.50
C ALA A 121 4.26 -12.17 14.62
N LEU A 122 5.44 -11.71 14.19
CA LEU A 122 5.56 -10.58 13.28
C LEU A 122 4.96 -10.88 11.90
N LEU A 123 5.22 -12.07 11.34
CA LEU A 123 4.66 -12.47 10.05
C LEU A 123 3.13 -12.54 10.12
N LYS A 124 2.59 -13.09 11.21
CA LYS A 124 1.15 -13.11 11.45
C LYS A 124 0.60 -11.69 11.51
N GLU A 125 1.25 -10.79 12.25
CA GLU A 125 0.77 -9.41 12.39
C GLU A 125 0.84 -8.62 11.08
N ALA A 126 1.90 -8.78 10.29
CA ALA A 126 2.00 -8.14 8.98
C ALA A 126 0.86 -8.56 8.04
N LYS A 127 0.49 -9.85 8.06
CA LYS A 127 -0.68 -10.37 7.33
C LYS A 127 -1.98 -9.81 7.88
N THR A 128 -2.13 -9.71 9.20
CA THR A 128 -3.31 -9.09 9.82
C THR A 128 -3.47 -7.64 9.36
N ILE A 129 -2.39 -6.84 9.35
CA ILE A 129 -2.43 -5.44 8.88
C ILE A 129 -2.80 -5.38 7.39
N GLU A 130 -2.29 -6.30 6.57
CA GLU A 130 -2.65 -6.43 5.16
C GLU A 130 -4.15 -6.74 4.98
N ASP A 131 -4.67 -7.75 5.69
CA ASP A 131 -6.07 -8.17 5.61
C ASP A 131 -7.03 -7.06 6.12
N GLU A 132 -6.65 -6.37 7.20
CA GLU A 132 -7.41 -5.24 7.74
C GLU A 132 -7.50 -4.08 6.73
N ASP A 133 -6.44 -3.77 5.98
CA ASP A 133 -6.49 -2.75 4.92
C ASP A 133 -7.50 -3.14 3.83
N ILE A 134 -7.43 -4.39 3.35
CA ILE A 134 -8.37 -4.91 2.32
C ILE A 134 -9.81 -4.81 2.82
N GLN A 135 -10.08 -5.24 4.05
CA GLN A 135 -11.43 -5.21 4.63
C GLN A 135 -11.94 -3.78 4.84
N THR A 136 -11.06 -2.89 5.30
CA THR A 136 -11.39 -1.47 5.51
C THR A 136 -11.75 -0.80 4.19
N ASN A 137 -10.94 -0.99 3.15
CA ASN A 137 -11.15 -0.40 1.83
C ASN A 137 -12.44 -0.91 1.17
N ARG A 138 -12.72 -2.22 1.26
CA ARG A 138 -13.98 -2.80 0.77
C ARG A 138 -15.19 -2.27 1.51
N SER A 139 -15.11 -2.16 2.83
CA SER A 139 -16.19 -1.62 3.65
C SER A 139 -16.44 -0.15 3.31
N MET A 140 -15.38 0.66 3.28
CA MET A 140 -15.45 2.09 2.91
C MET A 140 -16.10 2.28 1.53
N ALA A 141 -15.70 1.49 0.55
CA ALA A 141 -16.26 1.54 -0.78
C ALA A 141 -17.75 1.16 -0.83
N LYS A 142 -18.16 0.11 -0.10
CA LYS A 142 -19.57 -0.28 0.03
C LYS A 142 -20.41 0.83 0.64
N TYR A 143 -19.94 1.44 1.73
CA TYR A 143 -20.65 2.55 2.38
C TYR A 143 -20.66 3.80 1.51
N GLY A 144 -19.52 4.19 0.93
CA GLY A 144 -19.42 5.33 0.05
C GLY A 144 -20.26 5.19 -1.21
N ASN A 145 -20.43 3.98 -1.74
CA ASN A 145 -21.33 3.76 -2.87
C ASN A 145 -22.78 4.14 -2.53
N THR A 146 -23.24 4.02 -1.28
CA THR A 146 -24.63 4.34 -0.93
C THR A 146 -25.01 5.80 -1.18
N ILE A 147 -24.02 6.71 -1.18
CA ILE A 147 -24.24 8.14 -1.44
C ILE A 147 -23.96 8.55 -2.90
N VAL A 148 -23.43 7.65 -3.74
CA VAL A 148 -23.17 7.95 -5.15
C VAL A 148 -24.47 7.82 -5.97
N PRO A 149 -24.96 8.88 -6.63
CA PRO A 149 -26.14 8.79 -7.49
C PRO A 149 -25.91 7.96 -8.76
N ASN A 150 -26.98 7.47 -9.37
CA ASN A 150 -26.93 6.93 -10.74
C ASN A 150 -26.56 8.04 -11.73
N GLY A 151 -25.68 7.75 -12.69
CA GLY A 151 -25.19 8.71 -13.67
C GLY A 151 -24.23 9.75 -13.12
N ALA A 152 -23.71 9.57 -11.90
CA ALA A 152 -22.85 10.55 -11.26
C ALA A 152 -21.58 10.83 -12.08
N THR A 153 -21.18 12.10 -12.10
CA THR A 153 -19.86 12.52 -12.57
C THR A 153 -19.00 12.82 -11.36
N ILE A 154 -17.90 12.09 -11.20
CA ILE A 154 -17.06 12.13 -10.00
C ILE A 154 -15.70 12.72 -10.39
N LEU A 155 -15.29 13.78 -9.72
CA LEU A 155 -13.93 14.32 -9.79
C LEU A 155 -13.05 13.64 -8.73
N THR A 156 -11.83 13.26 -9.09
CA THR A 156 -10.84 12.70 -8.15
C THR A 156 -9.46 13.30 -8.39
N HIS A 157 -8.67 13.35 -7.31
CA HIS A 157 -7.33 13.94 -7.30
C HIS A 157 -6.32 12.93 -6.75
N CYS A 158 -5.09 12.94 -7.28
CA CYS A 158 -4.04 11.99 -6.97
C CYS A 158 -4.40 10.54 -7.35
N ASN A 159 -3.83 9.56 -6.64
CA ASN A 159 -4.15 8.14 -6.75
C ASN A 159 -4.45 7.60 -5.35
N ALA A 160 -5.73 7.27 -5.14
CA ALA A 160 -6.27 6.71 -3.90
C ALA A 160 -6.95 5.37 -4.21
N GLY A 161 -6.28 4.58 -5.04
CA GLY A 161 -6.78 3.36 -5.62
C GLY A 161 -6.16 2.09 -5.09
N ALA A 162 -6.37 1.00 -5.82
CA ALA A 162 -5.77 -0.29 -5.50
C ALA A 162 -4.23 -0.14 -5.41
N LEU A 163 -3.63 0.66 -6.29
CA LEU A 163 -2.19 0.93 -6.30
C LEU A 163 -1.68 1.71 -5.08
N ALA A 164 -2.55 2.47 -4.41
CA ALA A 164 -2.20 3.22 -3.20
C ALA A 164 -2.44 2.45 -1.89
N THR A 165 -3.02 1.26 -2.00
CA THR A 165 -3.44 0.39 -0.89
C THR A 165 -2.95 -1.03 -1.15
N VAL A 166 -3.31 -2.00 -0.31
CA VAL A 166 -3.06 -3.42 -0.63
C VAL A 166 -3.97 -3.85 -1.78
N ASP A 167 -5.24 -3.46 -1.72
CA ASP A 167 -6.26 -3.79 -2.71
C ASP A 167 -7.42 -2.78 -2.66
N TYR A 168 -8.16 -2.71 -3.76
CA TYR A 168 -9.41 -1.95 -3.94
C TYR A 168 -9.29 -0.42 -3.94
N GLY A 169 -8.55 0.14 -2.98
CA GLY A 169 -8.43 1.58 -2.80
C GLY A 169 -9.51 2.20 -1.92
N THR A 170 -9.32 3.47 -1.60
CA THR A 170 -10.24 4.26 -0.78
C THR A 170 -11.22 5.02 -1.68
N ALA A 171 -10.86 6.21 -2.16
CA ALA A 171 -11.71 7.00 -3.03
C ALA A 171 -11.99 6.28 -4.37
N LEU A 172 -10.97 5.65 -4.97
CA LEU A 172 -11.22 4.86 -6.19
C LEU A 172 -11.91 3.53 -5.88
N GLY A 173 -11.85 3.04 -4.63
CA GLY A 173 -12.67 1.91 -4.19
C GLY A 173 -14.17 2.24 -4.25
N VAL A 174 -14.57 3.44 -3.80
CA VAL A 174 -15.95 3.93 -3.93
C VAL A 174 -16.38 4.03 -5.41
N ILE A 175 -15.50 4.57 -6.26
CA ILE A 175 -15.71 4.65 -7.72
C ILE A 175 -15.88 3.26 -8.33
N ARG A 176 -15.03 2.30 -7.96
CA ARG A 176 -15.13 0.89 -8.38
C ARG A 176 -16.47 0.29 -7.99
N GLU A 177 -16.87 0.44 -6.74
CA GLU A 177 -18.13 -0.10 -6.24
C GLU A 177 -19.33 0.51 -6.97
N ALA A 178 -19.31 1.82 -7.23
CA ALA A 178 -20.33 2.49 -8.03
C ALA A 178 -20.37 2.00 -9.49
N HIS A 179 -19.21 1.74 -10.09
CA HIS A 179 -19.13 1.12 -11.42
C HIS A 179 -19.68 -0.31 -11.43
N TYR A 180 -19.22 -1.18 -10.53
CA TYR A 180 -19.63 -2.58 -10.45
C TYR A 180 -21.10 -2.77 -10.07
N SER A 181 -21.69 -1.81 -9.34
CA SER A 181 -23.13 -1.78 -9.06
C SER A 181 -23.99 -1.22 -10.19
N GLY A 182 -23.40 -0.92 -11.36
CA GLY A 182 -24.13 -0.54 -12.57
C GLY A 182 -24.64 0.91 -12.58
N LYS A 183 -24.08 1.80 -11.75
CA LYS A 183 -24.54 3.19 -11.64
C LYS A 183 -24.20 4.07 -12.86
N ASN A 184 -23.49 3.55 -13.85
CA ASN A 184 -23.13 4.26 -15.08
C ASN A 184 -22.45 5.62 -14.82
N ILE A 185 -21.43 5.62 -13.94
CA ILE A 185 -20.69 6.81 -13.56
C ILE A 185 -19.67 7.24 -14.62
N LYS A 186 -19.24 8.50 -14.54
CA LYS A 186 -18.08 9.05 -15.25
C LYS A 186 -17.07 9.62 -14.26
N VAL A 187 -15.78 9.47 -14.53
CA VAL A 187 -14.71 9.96 -13.66
C VAL A 187 -13.88 11.01 -14.37
N TYR A 188 -13.68 12.16 -13.74
CA TYR A 188 -12.62 13.10 -14.09
C TYR A 188 -11.45 12.88 -13.14
N ALA A 189 -10.27 12.64 -13.67
CA ALA A 189 -9.05 12.49 -12.89
C ALA A 189 -8.12 13.67 -13.16
N ASP A 190 -7.77 14.41 -12.12
CA ASP A 190 -6.77 15.47 -12.19
C ASP A 190 -5.39 14.88 -12.42
N GLU A 191 -4.56 15.48 -13.27
CA GLU A 191 -3.24 14.93 -13.59
C GLU A 191 -2.33 14.75 -12.35
N THR A 192 -2.47 15.63 -11.35
CA THR A 192 -1.78 15.65 -10.07
C THR A 192 -0.28 15.95 -10.18
N ARG A 193 0.07 17.18 -10.52
CA ARG A 193 1.46 17.67 -10.55
C ARG A 193 2.11 17.64 -9.17
N PRO A 194 3.45 17.55 -9.11
CA PRO A 194 4.39 17.37 -10.23
C PRO A 194 4.63 15.90 -10.60
N ARG A 195 4.11 14.95 -9.82
CA ARG A 195 4.43 13.52 -9.95
C ARG A 195 3.48 12.75 -10.88
N LEU A 196 2.39 13.40 -11.30
CA LEU A 196 1.43 12.92 -12.30
C LEU A 196 0.69 11.64 -11.89
N GLN A 197 0.29 11.53 -10.62
CA GLN A 197 -0.37 10.35 -10.08
C GLN A 197 -1.70 10.06 -10.77
N GLY A 198 -2.51 11.08 -10.99
CA GLY A 198 -3.80 10.88 -11.60
C GLY A 198 -3.63 10.44 -13.05
N ALA A 199 -2.76 11.14 -13.80
CA ALA A 199 -2.47 10.79 -15.18
C ALA A 199 -1.85 9.39 -15.34
N LYS A 200 -0.87 9.04 -14.49
CA LYS A 200 -0.10 7.80 -14.63
C LYS A 200 -0.75 6.59 -13.99
N LEU A 201 -1.31 6.74 -12.79
CA LEU A 201 -1.75 5.62 -11.96
C LEU A 201 -3.28 5.51 -11.94
N THR A 202 -3.99 6.59 -11.62
CA THR A 202 -5.46 6.59 -11.54
C THR A 202 -6.09 6.29 -12.89
N CYS A 203 -5.72 7.01 -13.94
CA CYS A 203 -6.22 6.72 -15.29
C CYS A 203 -5.87 5.30 -15.71
N TRP A 204 -4.65 4.83 -15.43
CA TRP A 204 -4.23 3.48 -15.76
C TRP A 204 -5.12 2.43 -15.09
N GLU A 205 -5.32 2.48 -13.76
CA GLU A 205 -6.12 1.46 -13.07
C GLU A 205 -7.61 1.52 -13.44
N LEU A 206 -8.18 2.71 -13.65
CA LEU A 206 -9.58 2.87 -14.02
C LEU A 206 -9.86 2.37 -15.45
N ILE A 207 -8.96 2.65 -16.40
CA ILE A 207 -9.08 2.18 -17.79
C ILE A 207 -8.97 0.66 -17.86
N GLN A 208 -8.08 0.05 -17.08
CA GLN A 208 -7.93 -1.42 -17.02
C GLN A 208 -9.21 -2.13 -16.57
N GLU A 209 -10.04 -1.44 -15.78
CA GLU A 209 -11.33 -1.93 -15.27
C GLU A 209 -12.53 -1.47 -16.12
N GLY A 210 -12.31 -0.74 -17.22
CA GLY A 210 -13.39 -0.26 -18.09
C GLY A 210 -14.20 0.91 -17.53
N ILE A 211 -13.67 1.61 -16.52
CA ILE A 211 -14.35 2.77 -15.91
C ILE A 211 -14.14 4.00 -16.80
N SER A 212 -15.24 4.62 -17.25
CA SER A 212 -15.22 5.81 -18.12
C SER A 212 -14.49 6.97 -17.46
N THR A 213 -13.26 7.24 -17.89
CA THR A 213 -12.34 8.18 -17.26
C THR A 213 -11.84 9.24 -18.24
N THR A 214 -11.89 10.50 -17.84
CA THR A 214 -11.31 11.64 -18.55
C THR A 214 -10.19 12.24 -17.72
N LEU A 215 -8.99 12.33 -18.28
CA LEU A 215 -7.85 13.03 -17.67
C LEU A 215 -7.97 14.54 -17.91
N ILE A 216 -7.74 15.34 -16.88
CA ILE A 216 -7.72 16.80 -16.97
C ILE A 216 -6.48 17.40 -16.28
N PRO A 217 -5.96 18.55 -16.76
CA PRO A 217 -4.96 19.31 -16.01
C PRO A 217 -5.50 19.79 -14.66
N ASP A 218 -4.65 19.88 -13.63
CA ASP A 218 -5.06 20.33 -12.29
C ASP A 218 -5.73 21.72 -12.31
N THR A 219 -5.40 22.56 -13.29
CA THR A 219 -5.89 23.95 -13.39
C THR A 219 -7.30 24.08 -13.95
N VAL A 220 -7.85 23.04 -14.57
CA VAL A 220 -9.21 23.10 -15.16
C VAL A 220 -10.27 22.47 -14.24
N SER A 221 -9.85 21.96 -13.09
CA SER A 221 -10.69 21.35 -12.06
C SER A 221 -11.47 22.37 -11.22
N ALA A 222 -11.57 23.62 -11.68
CA ALA A 222 -12.18 24.71 -10.93
C ALA A 222 -13.61 24.37 -10.51
N VAL A 223 -13.82 24.44 -9.19
CA VAL A 223 -15.08 24.28 -8.46
C VAL A 223 -15.98 25.49 -8.68
#